data_AF-N2A6Y4-F1
#
_entry.id   AF-N2A6Y4-F1
#
_cell.length_a   1.000
_cell.length_b   1.000
_cell.length_c   1.000
_cell.angle_alpha   90.00
_cell.angle_beta   90.00
_cell.angle_gamma   90.00
#
_symmetry.space_group_name_H-M   'P 1'
#
loop_
_entity.id
_entity.type
_entity.pdbx_description
1 polymer ?
#
loop_
_entity_poly.entity_id
_entity_poly.type
_entity_poly.pdbx_seq_one_letter_code
_entity_poly.pdbx_strand_id
1 'polypeptide(L)'
;MLLEQAKEMLMLAKQELHSAQYATYKNTQIKNAVVSVKNEVMEMIAKVRERKGRLDLPIASGKHLRKISDRTALQSADNAEKFITTRKIDSFESLAKFTTDKEQRYQQLETVHLSKGQKLNRLKELSKMYALYAPIQATYKESQ
;
A
#
# COMPACT_ATOMS: atom_id res chain seq x y z
N MET A 1 65.13 -4.19 -21.82
CA MET A 1 64.35 -3.23 -21.01
C MET A 1 62.86 -3.23 -21.36
N LEU A 2 62.47 -2.96 -22.62
CA LEU A 2 61.05 -2.92 -23.04
C LEU A 2 60.25 -4.21 -22.81
N LEU A 3 60.87 -5.38 -23.03
CA LEU A 3 60.19 -6.68 -22.92
C LEU A 3 59.85 -7.08 -21.48
N GLU A 4 60.68 -6.63 -20.52
CA GLU A 4 60.46 -6.86 -19.09
C GLU A 4 59.38 -5.92 -18.56
N GLN A 5 59.38 -4.67 -19.02
CA GLN A 5 58.34 -3.68 -18.73
C GLN A 5 56.96 -4.13 -19.25
N ALA A 6 56.91 -4.74 -20.43
CA ALA A 6 55.67 -5.29 -20.99
C ALA A 6 55.14 -6.48 -20.18
N LYS A 7 56.02 -7.34 -19.64
CA LYS A 7 55.62 -8.45 -18.75
C LYS A 7 55.07 -7.95 -17.42
N GLU A 8 55.68 -6.93 -16.82
CA GLU A 8 55.19 -6.31 -15.58
C GLU A 8 53.82 -5.68 -15.77
N MET A 9 53.61 -4.93 -16.86
CA MET A 9 52.29 -4.36 -17.18
C MET A 9 51.23 -5.43 -17.40
N LEU A 10 51.57 -6.55 -18.06
CA LEU A 10 50.65 -7.68 -18.23
C LEU A 10 50.28 -8.32 -16.88
N MET A 11 51.25 -8.44 -15.96
CA MET A 11 51.03 -9.02 -14.65
C MET A 11 50.12 -8.13 -13.79
N LEU A 12 50.33 -6.82 -13.82
CA LEU A 12 49.46 -5.80 -13.20
C LEU A 12 48.04 -5.85 -13.76
N ALA A 13 47.89 -5.85 -15.10
CA ALA A 13 46.58 -5.91 -15.74
C ALA A 13 45.80 -7.18 -15.38
N LYS A 14 46.48 -8.33 -15.24
CA LYS A 14 45.85 -9.58 -14.77
C LYS A 14 45.39 -9.48 -13.31
N GLN A 15 46.19 -8.85 -12.46
CA GLN A 15 45.84 -8.66 -11.04
C GLN A 15 44.65 -7.71 -10.87
N GLU A 16 44.60 -6.62 -11.64
CA GLU A 16 43.46 -5.69 -11.64
C GLU A 16 42.19 -6.31 -12.19
N LEU A 17 42.29 -7.16 -13.23
CA LEU A 17 41.14 -7.90 -13.74
C LEU A 17 40.58 -8.87 -12.69
N HIS A 18 41.46 -9.56 -11.95
CA HIS A 18 41.05 -10.45 -10.86
C HIS A 18 40.41 -9.68 -9.69
N SER A 19 40.96 -8.52 -9.31
CA SER A 19 40.39 -7.70 -8.25
C SER A 19 39.03 -7.10 -8.63
N ALA A 20 38.85 -6.68 -9.89
CA ALA A 20 37.57 -6.22 -10.43
C ALA A 20 36.51 -7.33 -10.48
N GLN A 21 36.90 -8.55 -10.88
CA GLN A 21 36.01 -9.72 -10.82
C GLN A 21 35.62 -10.06 -9.38
N TYR A 22 36.56 -9.99 -8.45
CA TYR A 22 36.27 -10.24 -7.04
C TYR A 22 35.34 -9.16 -6.46
N ALA A 23 35.56 -7.89 -6.81
CA ALA A 23 34.71 -6.79 -6.38
C ALA A 23 33.28 -6.90 -6.94
N THR A 24 33.13 -7.25 -8.21
CA THR A 24 31.81 -7.47 -8.83
C THR A 24 31.09 -8.66 -8.21
N TYR A 25 31.78 -9.78 -7.97
CA TYR A 25 31.22 -10.94 -7.26
C TYR A 25 30.76 -10.58 -5.85
N LYS A 26 31.61 -9.93 -5.04
CA LYS A 26 31.23 -9.46 -3.70
C LYS A 26 30.06 -8.48 -3.74
N ASN A 27 30.03 -7.56 -4.69
CA ASN A 27 28.95 -6.59 -4.82
C ASN A 27 27.62 -7.29 -5.18
N THR A 28 27.68 -8.30 -6.03
CA THR A 28 26.51 -9.14 -6.39
C THR A 28 26.02 -9.94 -5.18
N GLN A 29 26.93 -10.54 -4.42
CA GLN A 29 26.59 -11.23 -3.17
C GLN A 29 26.00 -10.29 -2.13
N ILE A 30 26.52 -9.07 -1.99
CA ILE A 30 25.97 -8.06 -1.09
C ILE A 30 24.58 -7.62 -1.57
N LYS A 31 24.37 -7.38 -2.86
CA LYS A 31 23.04 -7.06 -3.41
C LYS A 31 22.04 -8.18 -3.15
N ASN A 32 22.43 -9.43 -3.35
CA ASN A 32 21.60 -10.60 -3.04
C ASN A 32 21.36 -10.73 -1.52
N ALA A 33 22.36 -10.43 -0.70
CA ALA A 33 22.25 -10.44 0.76
C ALA A 33 21.38 -9.29 1.29
N VAL A 34 21.39 -8.11 0.66
CA VAL A 34 20.52 -6.96 0.97
C VAL A 34 19.08 -7.24 0.54
N VAL A 35 18.88 -7.89 -0.61
CA VAL A 35 17.58 -8.47 -0.99
C VAL A 35 17.14 -9.55 0.03
N SER A 36 18.10 -10.20 0.68
CA SER A 36 17.92 -11.16 1.78
C SER A 36 17.94 -10.54 3.19
N VAL A 37 18.09 -9.21 3.36
CA VAL A 37 17.82 -8.58 4.67
C VAL A 37 16.32 -8.66 4.82
N LYS A 38 15.90 -9.66 5.58
CA LYS A 38 14.53 -10.14 5.58
C LYS A 38 13.61 -9.01 6.05
N ASN A 39 12.72 -8.60 5.15
CA ASN A 39 11.63 -7.70 5.44
C ASN A 39 10.92 -8.18 6.72
N GLU A 40 11.01 -7.37 7.78
CA GLU A 40 10.57 -7.74 9.13
C GLU A 40 9.09 -8.14 9.14
N VAL A 41 8.30 -7.46 8.31
CA VAL A 41 6.87 -7.70 8.19
C VAL A 41 6.61 -9.03 7.48
N MET A 42 7.37 -9.37 6.43
CA MET A 42 7.25 -10.67 5.76
C MET A 42 7.66 -11.82 6.68
N GLU A 43 8.71 -11.69 7.47
CA GLU A 43 9.07 -12.73 8.45
C GLU A 43 7.95 -12.96 9.46
N MET A 44 7.33 -11.87 9.94
CA MET A 44 6.25 -11.96 10.93
C MET A 44 5.03 -12.67 10.34
N ILE A 45 4.65 -12.34 9.09
CA ILE A 45 3.58 -13.01 8.37
C ILE A 45 3.87 -14.51 8.23
N ALA A 46 5.09 -14.88 7.83
CA ALA A 46 5.49 -16.28 7.69
C ALA A 46 5.41 -17.04 9.04
N LYS A 47 5.93 -16.44 10.12
CA LYS A 47 5.86 -17.03 11.47
C LYS A 47 4.43 -17.21 11.95
N VAL A 48 3.52 -16.28 11.65
CA VAL A 48 2.09 -16.39 12.01
C VAL A 48 1.41 -17.48 11.19
N ARG A 49 1.71 -17.54 9.89
CA ARG A 49 1.22 -18.58 8.97
C ARG A 49 1.63 -19.98 9.44
N GLU A 50 2.88 -20.19 9.86
CA GLU A 50 3.36 -21.49 10.33
C GLU A 50 2.62 -21.97 11.59
N ARG A 51 2.25 -21.05 12.49
CA ARG A 51 1.60 -21.41 13.76
C ARG A 51 0.10 -21.67 13.65
N LYS A 52 -0.60 -20.90 12.79
CA LYS A 52 -2.07 -20.89 12.74
C LYS A 52 -2.66 -21.13 11.36
N GLY A 53 -1.84 -21.20 10.32
CA GLY A 53 -2.26 -21.32 8.91
C GLY A 53 -2.84 -20.05 8.30
N ARG A 54 -3.34 -19.11 9.13
CA ARG A 54 -4.01 -17.87 8.72
C ARG A 54 -3.64 -16.70 9.62
N LEU A 55 -3.82 -15.48 9.11
CA LEU A 55 -3.74 -14.27 9.93
C LEU A 55 -5.07 -14.05 10.65
N ASP A 56 -5.06 -14.16 11.99
CA ASP A 56 -6.24 -13.90 12.80
C ASP A 56 -6.59 -12.40 12.79
N LEU A 57 -7.89 -12.10 12.71
CA LEU A 57 -8.39 -10.74 12.82
C LEU A 57 -8.78 -10.45 14.28
N PRO A 58 -8.64 -9.20 14.76
CA PRO A 58 -9.11 -8.81 16.09
C PRO A 58 -10.59 -9.15 16.30
N ILE A 59 -10.91 -9.64 17.51
CA ILE A 59 -12.28 -10.02 17.92
C ILE A 59 -13.21 -8.81 17.83
N ALA A 60 -12.77 -7.67 18.39
CA ALA A 60 -13.43 -6.40 18.17
C ALA A 60 -13.10 -5.92 16.74
N SER A 61 -14.10 -5.96 15.85
CA SER A 61 -13.93 -5.47 14.48
C SER A 61 -13.63 -3.97 14.52
N GLY A 62 -12.39 -3.59 14.21
CA GLY A 62 -12.01 -2.20 14.07
C GLY A 62 -12.89 -1.47 13.05
N LYS A 63 -12.92 -0.13 13.13
CA LYS A 63 -13.75 0.77 12.30
C LYS A 63 -13.80 0.38 10.82
N HIS A 64 -12.66 0.03 10.24
CA HIS A 64 -12.53 -0.35 8.83
C HIS A 64 -12.90 -1.81 8.55
N LEU A 65 -12.58 -2.73 9.46
CA LEU A 65 -12.87 -4.16 9.31
C LEU A 65 -14.36 -4.47 9.29
N ARG A 66 -15.18 -3.64 9.94
CA ARG A 66 -16.65 -3.77 9.91
C ARG A 66 -17.24 -3.47 8.54
N LYS A 67 -16.57 -2.64 7.72
CA LYS A 67 -17.03 -2.25 6.39
C LYS A 67 -16.67 -3.29 5.30
N ILE A 68 -15.77 -4.22 5.60
CA ILE A 68 -15.30 -5.24 4.66
C ILE A 68 -16.10 -6.53 4.86
N SER A 69 -16.81 -6.95 3.80
CA SER A 69 -17.59 -8.18 3.79
C SER A 69 -16.72 -9.43 3.64
N ASP A 70 -15.73 -9.40 2.76
CA ASP A 70 -14.85 -10.55 2.52
C ASP A 70 -13.74 -10.63 3.58
N ARG A 71 -14.03 -11.35 4.67
CA ARG A 71 -13.09 -11.59 5.78
C ARG A 71 -12.01 -12.60 5.41
N THR A 72 -12.26 -13.50 4.46
CA THR A 72 -11.31 -14.55 4.07
C THR A 72 -10.10 -13.97 3.36
N ALA A 73 -10.33 -12.97 2.49
CA ALA A 73 -9.28 -12.25 1.79
C ALA A 73 -8.31 -11.53 2.74
N LEU A 74 -8.79 -11.08 3.91
CA LEU A 74 -7.99 -10.42 4.93
C LEU A 74 -7.14 -11.38 5.78
N GLN A 75 -7.55 -12.65 5.86
CA GLN A 75 -6.85 -13.68 6.64
C GLN A 75 -5.79 -14.43 5.82
N SER A 76 -5.80 -14.26 4.49
CA SER A 76 -4.87 -14.90 3.57
C SER A 76 -3.46 -14.32 3.69
N ALA A 77 -2.48 -15.19 3.95
CA ALA A 77 -1.07 -14.82 3.99
C ALA A 77 -0.57 -14.38 2.61
N ASP A 78 -0.97 -15.08 1.54
CA ASP A 78 -0.53 -14.76 0.17
C ASP A 78 -0.98 -13.35 -0.25
N ASN A 79 -2.16 -12.92 0.18
CA ASN A 79 -2.63 -11.56 -0.07
C ASN A 79 -1.83 -10.52 0.72
N ALA A 80 -1.48 -10.83 1.97
CA ALA A 80 -0.63 -9.97 2.78
C ALA A 80 0.78 -9.84 2.18
N GLU A 81 1.38 -10.94 1.73
CA GLU A 81 2.68 -10.94 1.05
C GLU A 81 2.65 -10.09 -0.22
N LYS A 82 1.65 -10.31 -1.10
CA LYS A 82 1.44 -9.48 -2.30
C LYS A 82 1.29 -7.99 -1.98
N PHE A 83 0.57 -7.67 -0.91
CA PHE A 83 0.39 -6.29 -0.47
C PHE A 83 1.73 -5.65 -0.07
N ILE A 84 2.54 -6.36 0.73
CA ILE A 84 3.85 -5.89 1.17
C ILE A 84 4.80 -5.68 -0.01
N THR A 85 4.88 -6.62 -0.95
CA THR A 85 5.71 -6.49 -2.15
C THR A 85 5.26 -5.33 -3.05
N THR A 86 3.95 -5.19 -3.27
CA THR A 86 3.40 -4.13 -4.14
C THR A 86 3.64 -2.74 -3.56
N ARG A 87 3.56 -2.61 -2.24
CA ARG A 87 3.72 -1.33 -1.54
C ARG A 87 5.16 -1.04 -1.12
N LYS A 88 6.09 -1.99 -1.33
CA LYS A 88 7.50 -1.88 -0.93
C LYS A 88 7.64 -1.49 0.55
N ILE A 89 6.92 -2.20 1.40
CA ILE A 89 6.92 -1.98 2.84
C ILE A 89 7.96 -2.92 3.43
N ASP A 90 9.14 -2.41 3.78
CA ASP A 90 10.29 -3.25 4.12
C ASP A 90 10.50 -3.40 5.63
N SER A 91 9.89 -2.50 6.43
CA SER A 91 10.04 -2.42 7.89
C SER A 91 8.74 -2.07 8.61
N PHE A 92 8.68 -2.32 9.92
CA PHE A 92 7.53 -1.90 10.73
C PHE A 92 7.33 -0.39 10.78
N GLU A 93 8.41 0.39 10.70
CA GLU A 93 8.32 1.86 10.63
C GLU A 93 7.63 2.32 9.33
N SER A 94 8.00 1.72 8.19
CA SER A 94 7.36 2.01 6.91
C SER A 94 5.88 1.62 6.89
N LEU A 95 5.54 0.51 7.56
CA LEU A 95 4.16 0.08 7.74
C LEU A 95 3.35 1.05 8.62
N ALA A 96 3.96 1.56 9.70
CA ALA A 96 3.33 2.55 10.57
C ALA A 96 3.03 3.86 9.81
N LYS A 97 4.00 4.37 9.05
CA LYS A 97 3.82 5.57 8.19
C LYS A 97 2.73 5.35 7.13
N PHE A 98 2.70 4.16 6.51
CA PHE A 98 1.64 3.82 5.57
C PHE A 98 0.26 3.84 6.24
N THR A 99 0.16 3.33 7.47
CA THR A 99 -1.09 3.28 8.23
C THR A 99 -1.61 4.67 8.54
N THR A 100 -0.75 5.59 8.99
CA THR A 100 -1.13 6.98 9.28
C THR A 100 -1.63 7.72 8.04
N ASP A 101 -0.93 7.56 6.91
CA ASP A 101 -1.31 8.17 5.63
C ASP A 101 -2.68 7.68 5.13
N LYS A 102 -2.94 6.37 5.23
CA LYS A 102 -4.23 5.80 4.81
C LYS A 102 -5.37 6.20 5.73
N GLU A 103 -5.13 6.25 7.04
CA GLU A 103 -6.15 6.68 8.00
C GLU A 103 -6.59 8.11 7.72
N GLN A 104 -5.65 9.03 7.49
CA GLN A 104 -5.97 10.42 7.13
C GLN A 104 -6.82 10.49 5.85
N ARG A 105 -6.45 9.72 4.82
CA ARG A 105 -7.21 9.68 3.57
C ARG A 105 -8.62 9.11 3.76
N TYR A 106 -8.77 8.04 4.54
CA TYR A 106 -10.09 7.46 4.82
C TYR A 106 -10.98 8.39 5.65
N GLN A 107 -10.40 9.14 6.59
CA GLN A 107 -11.14 10.18 7.32
C GLN A 107 -11.65 11.28 6.40
N GLN A 108 -10.82 11.77 5.47
CA GLN A 108 -11.24 12.75 4.46
C GLN A 108 -12.37 12.21 3.55
N LEU A 109 -12.29 10.94 3.15
CA LEU A 109 -13.35 10.31 2.37
C LEU A 109 -14.65 10.24 3.17
N GLU A 110 -14.59 9.88 4.44
CA GLU A 110 -15.77 9.77 5.30
C GLU A 110 -16.51 11.11 5.47
N THR A 111 -15.78 12.23 5.64
CA THR A 111 -16.39 13.57 5.70
C THR A 111 -17.05 13.96 4.38
N VAL A 112 -16.42 13.64 3.25
CA VAL A 112 -17.00 13.87 1.91
C VAL A 112 -18.26 13.03 1.70
N HIS A 113 -18.26 11.76 2.12
CA HIS A 113 -19.46 10.91 2.01
C HIS A 113 -20.61 11.42 2.88
N LEU A 114 -20.32 11.89 4.10
CA LEU A 114 -21.31 12.47 5.00
C LEU A 114 -21.96 13.72 4.41
N SER A 115 -21.15 14.66 3.88
CA SER A 115 -21.67 15.90 3.28
C SER A 115 -22.51 15.64 2.03
N LYS A 116 -22.11 14.67 1.20
CA LYS A 116 -22.92 14.22 0.04
C LYS A 116 -24.25 13.63 0.49
N GLY A 117 -24.28 12.83 1.54
CA GLY A 117 -25.51 12.28 2.12
C GLY A 117 -26.45 13.37 2.62
N GLN A 118 -25.93 14.37 3.33
CA GLN A 118 -26.69 15.52 3.80
C GLN A 118 -27.27 16.34 2.64
N LYS A 119 -26.46 16.63 1.61
CA LYS A 119 -26.91 17.35 0.40
C LYS A 119 -28.03 16.59 -0.32
N LEU A 120 -27.90 15.28 -0.44
CA LEU A 120 -28.93 14.44 -1.06
C LEU A 120 -30.25 14.50 -0.28
N ASN A 121 -30.19 14.44 1.05
CA ASN A 121 -31.39 14.55 1.89
C ASN A 121 -32.07 15.92 1.72
N ARG A 122 -31.31 17.01 1.75
CA ARG A 122 -31.84 18.37 1.51
C ARG A 122 -32.51 18.50 0.14
N LEU A 123 -31.91 17.94 -0.91
CA LEU A 123 -32.49 17.96 -2.26
C LEU A 123 -33.78 17.14 -2.33
N LYS A 124 -33.86 16.00 -1.65
CA LYS A 124 -35.10 15.20 -1.56
C LYS A 124 -36.21 15.97 -0.85
N GLU A 125 -35.90 16.70 0.22
CA GLU A 125 -36.88 17.55 0.92
C GLU A 125 -37.38 18.71 0.05
N LEU A 126 -36.47 19.44 -0.59
CA LEU A 126 -36.81 20.51 -1.53
C LEU A 126 -37.68 20.02 -2.68
N SER A 127 -37.36 18.85 -3.25
CA SER A 127 -38.15 18.24 -4.31
C SER A 127 -39.58 17.94 -3.85
N LYS A 128 -39.76 17.43 -2.62
CA LYS A 128 -41.09 17.21 -2.04
C LYS A 128 -41.85 18.52 -1.85
N MET A 129 -41.20 19.57 -1.34
CA MET A 129 -41.83 20.88 -1.16
C MET A 129 -42.25 21.51 -2.50
N TYR A 130 -41.40 21.40 -3.53
CA TYR A 130 -41.71 21.92 -4.85
C TYR A 130 -42.91 21.19 -5.47
N ALA A 131 -43.01 19.86 -5.32
CA ALA A 131 -44.16 19.09 -5.78
C ALA A 131 -45.47 19.57 -5.14
N LEU A 132 -45.45 19.98 -3.87
CA LEU A 132 -46.61 20.57 -3.18
C LEU A 132 -46.95 21.98 -3.68
N TYR A 133 -45.94 22.77 -4.04
CA TYR A 133 -46.10 24.16 -4.48
C TYR A 133 -46.51 24.29 -5.95
N ALA A 134 -46.11 23.35 -6.81
CA ALA A 134 -46.39 23.35 -8.25
C ALA A 134 -47.86 23.67 -8.63
N PRO A 135 -48.89 23.04 -8.03
CA PRO A 135 -50.29 23.37 -8.38
C PRO A 135 -50.68 24.80 -7.99
N ILE A 136 -50.19 25.32 -6.86
CA ILE A 136 -50.47 26.70 -6.42
C ILE A 136 -49.86 27.71 -7.40
N GLN A 137 -48.65 27.42 -7.88
CA GLN A 137 -47.98 28.26 -8.87
C GLN A 137 -48.72 28.26 -10.22
N ALA A 138 -49.29 27.14 -10.64
CA ALA A 138 -50.08 27.05 -11.86
C ALA A 138 -51.33 27.91 -11.76
N THR A 139 -52.11 27.77 -10.67
CA THR A 139 -53.32 28.57 -10.45
C THR A 139 -53.04 30.06 -10.37
N TYR A 140 -51.94 30.48 -9.75
CA TYR A 140 -51.55 31.89 -9.66
C TYR A 140 -51.21 32.48 -11.04
N LYS A 141 -50.53 31.71 -11.92
CA LYS A 141 -50.21 32.15 -13.28
C LYS A 141 -51.44 32.27 -14.18
N GLU A 142 -52.42 31.39 -14.02
CA GLU A 142 -53.69 31.46 -14.75
C GLU A 142 -54.57 32.64 -14.30
N SER A 143 -54.29 33.21 -13.12
CA SER A 143 -55.02 34.34 -12.54
C SER A 143 -54.44 35.71 -12.90
N GLN A 144 -53.32 35.76 -13.65
CA GLN A 144 -52.73 37.00 -14.21
C GLN A 144 -53.10 37.17 -15.67
#